data_AF-A0AAV2SHG3-F1
#
_entry.id   AF-A0AAV2SHG3-F1
#
_cell.length_a   1.000
_cell.length_b   1.000
_cell.length_c   1.000
_cell.angle_alpha   90.00
_cell.angle_beta   90.00
_cell.angle_gamma   90.00
#
_symmetry.space_group_name_H-M   'P 1'
#
loop_
_entity.id
_entity.type
_entity.pdbx_description
1 polymer ?
#
loop_
_entity_poly.entity_id
_entity_poly.type
_entity_poly.pdbx_seq_one_letter_code
_entity_poly.pdbx_strand_id
1 'polypeptide(L)'
;MEGEVLQLQWMDHTRIFSQAVTALRGKSCYTDATLACEGKFYPVHKFVLSTCSDYFTCIFEYTPCVNPVVVINNIASKDLEAILDFMYCGEISIRESQI
;
A
#
# COMPACT_ATOMS: atom_id res chain seq x y z
N MET A 1 17.61 -43.66 6.27
CA MET A 1 17.58 -42.80 5.07
C MET A 1 16.99 -41.49 5.51
N GLU A 2 17.82 -40.48 5.72
CA GLU A 2 17.34 -39.10 5.84
C GLU A 2 16.66 -38.74 4.51
N GLY A 3 15.42 -38.28 4.58
CA GLY A 3 14.64 -37.96 3.38
C GLY A 3 15.30 -36.80 2.63
N GLU A 4 15.51 -36.97 1.32
CA GLU A 4 15.97 -35.86 0.48
C GLU A 4 14.97 -34.71 0.54
N VAL A 5 15.46 -33.51 0.86
CA VAL A 5 14.65 -32.29 0.86
C VAL A 5 14.74 -31.67 -0.53
N LEU A 6 13.62 -31.69 -1.25
CA LEU A 6 13.48 -30.95 -2.51
C LEU A 6 13.11 -29.50 -2.21
N GLN A 7 13.93 -28.55 -2.65
CA GLN A 7 13.62 -27.12 -2.61
C GLN A 7 13.26 -26.63 -4.01
N LEU A 8 12.10 -25.97 -4.12
CA LEU A 8 11.63 -25.33 -5.35
C LEU A 8 11.67 -23.82 -5.17
N GLN A 9 12.22 -23.12 -6.16
CA GLN A 9 12.26 -21.66 -6.21
C GLN A 9 11.54 -21.17 -7.46
N TRP A 10 10.61 -20.24 -7.29
CA TRP A 10 10.04 -19.50 -8.40
C TRP A 10 10.85 -18.22 -8.61
N MET A 11 11.73 -18.23 -9.62
CA MET A 11 12.70 -17.14 -9.85
C MET A 11 12.03 -15.77 -10.09
N ASP A 12 10.86 -15.74 -10.71
CA ASP A 12 10.13 -14.50 -11.03
C ASP A 12 9.14 -14.05 -9.94
N HIS A 13 9.01 -14.79 -8.84
CA HIS A 13 7.99 -14.53 -7.82
C HIS A 13 7.98 -13.09 -7.34
N THR A 14 9.14 -12.55 -6.94
CA THR A 14 9.25 -11.18 -6.44
C THR A 14 8.83 -10.14 -7.47
N ARG A 15 9.25 -10.31 -8.73
CA ARG A 15 8.92 -9.41 -9.83
C ARG A 15 7.43 -9.42 -10.12
N ILE A 16 6.82 -10.60 -10.21
CA ILE A 16 5.39 -10.75 -10.49
C ILE A 16 4.55 -10.24 -9.32
N PHE A 17 4.97 -10.51 -8.08
CA PHE A 17 4.30 -9.99 -6.88
C PHE A 17 4.33 -8.46 -6.84
N SER A 18 5.49 -7.85 -7.07
CA SER A 18 5.63 -6.40 -7.13
C SER A 18 4.74 -5.79 -8.21
N GLN A 19 4.76 -6.34 -9.43
CA GLN A 19 3.88 -5.89 -10.52
C GLN A 19 2.39 -6.02 -10.18
N ALA A 20 2.00 -7.09 -9.49
CA ALA A 20 0.63 -7.27 -9.04
C ALA A 20 0.23 -6.20 -8.01
N VAL A 21 1.08 -5.90 -7.02
CA VAL A 21 0.85 -4.84 -6.03
C VAL A 21 0.77 -3.48 -6.71
N THR A 22 1.69 -3.14 -7.60
CA THR A 22 1.66 -1.87 -8.37
C THR A 22 0.35 -1.73 -9.16
N ALA A 23 -0.12 -2.80 -9.80
CA ALA A 23 -1.38 -2.78 -10.54
C ALA A 23 -2.63 -2.54 -9.67
N LEU A 24 -2.55 -2.76 -8.35
CA LEU A 24 -3.65 -2.48 -7.41
C LEU A 24 -3.84 -0.98 -7.16
N ARG A 25 -2.81 -0.14 -7.36
CA ARG A 25 -2.86 1.31 -7.08
C ARG A 25 -4.01 2.04 -7.77
N GLY A 26 -4.32 1.61 -8.99
CA GLY A 26 -5.38 2.17 -9.84
C GLY A 26 -6.67 1.36 -9.85
N LYS A 27 -6.80 0.32 -9.02
CA LYS A 27 -7.97 -0.57 -8.98
C LYS A 27 -8.66 -0.49 -7.63
N SER A 28 -9.99 -0.52 -7.66
CA SER A 28 -10.81 -0.58 -6.45
C SER A 28 -11.06 -2.01 -5.94
N CYS A 29 -10.68 -3.04 -6.70
CA CYS A 29 -10.84 -4.44 -6.28
C CYS A 29 -9.99 -4.72 -5.03
N TYR A 30 -10.53 -5.49 -4.08
CA TYR A 30 -9.86 -5.88 -2.84
C TYR A 30 -9.47 -4.75 -1.89
N THR A 31 -9.92 -3.52 -2.16
CA THR A 31 -9.80 -2.43 -1.20
C THR A 31 -10.64 -2.73 0.04
N ASP A 32 -10.05 -2.49 1.19
CA ASP A 32 -10.60 -2.86 2.50
C ASP A 32 -10.47 -1.73 3.54
N ALA A 33 -10.05 -0.54 3.09
CA ALA A 33 -10.06 0.72 3.82
C ALA A 33 -10.18 1.92 2.86
N THR A 34 -10.43 3.11 3.39
CA THR A 34 -10.44 4.36 2.64
C THR A 34 -9.65 5.43 3.40
N LEU A 35 -8.76 6.15 2.71
CA LEU A 35 -8.18 7.38 3.26
C LEU A 35 -8.99 8.58 2.78
N ALA A 36 -9.27 9.52 3.68
CA ALA A 36 -9.89 10.80 3.35
C ALA A 36 -8.87 11.93 3.58
N CYS A 37 -8.64 12.79 2.58
CA CYS A 37 -7.69 13.88 2.66
C CYS A 37 -8.14 15.05 1.78
N GLU A 38 -8.23 16.26 2.33
CA GLU A 38 -8.69 17.48 1.63
C GLU A 38 -9.98 17.29 0.80
N GLY A 39 -10.95 16.54 1.33
CA GLY A 39 -12.23 16.27 0.65
C GLY A 39 -12.16 15.22 -0.47
N LYS A 40 -10.98 14.65 -0.75
CA LYS A 40 -10.82 13.48 -1.62
C LYS A 40 -10.82 12.19 -0.82
N PHE A 41 -11.23 11.10 -1.47
CA PHE A 41 -11.33 9.77 -0.89
C PHE A 41 -10.54 8.77 -1.74
N TYR A 42 -9.72 7.97 -1.07
CA TYR A 42 -8.80 7.02 -1.69
C TYR A 42 -9.10 5.62 -1.15
N PRO A 43 -9.80 4.77 -1.91
CA PRO A 43 -9.89 3.35 -1.60
C PRO A 43 -8.49 2.74 -1.61
N VAL A 44 -8.12 2.03 -0.55
CA VAL A 44 -6.78 1.47 -0.36
C VAL A 44 -6.83 0.05 0.19
N HIS A 45 -5.70 -0.64 0.11
CA HIS A 45 -5.48 -1.97 0.64
C HIS A 45 -4.70 -1.86 1.94
N LYS A 46 -5.29 -2.27 3.06
CA LYS A 46 -4.66 -2.29 4.39
C LYS A 46 -3.32 -3.00 4.35
N PHE A 47 -3.26 -4.16 3.68
CA PHE A 47 -2.03 -4.94 3.54
C PHE A 47 -0.86 -4.10 2.99
N VAL A 48 -1.07 -3.38 1.88
CA VAL A 48 -0.01 -2.57 1.26
C VAL A 48 0.43 -1.45 2.20
N LEU A 49 -0.52 -0.69 2.75
CA LEU A 49 -0.20 0.43 3.65
C LEU A 49 0.51 -0.02 4.94
N SER A 50 0.05 -1.13 5.54
CA SER A 50 0.66 -1.71 6.75
C SER A 50 2.08 -2.23 6.49
N THR A 51 2.38 -2.76 5.30
CA THR A 51 3.76 -3.17 4.97
C THR A 51 4.73 -2.00 4.84
N CYS A 52 4.23 -0.79 4.58
CA CYS A 52 5.04 0.40 4.37
C CYS A 52 5.08 1.34 5.59
N SER A 53 4.21 1.14 6.60
CA SER A 53 4.07 2.09 7.71
C SER A 53 3.46 1.49 8.97
N ASP A 54 4.20 1.57 10.08
CA ASP A 54 3.70 1.20 11.41
C ASP A 54 2.50 2.03 11.85
N TYR A 55 2.38 3.28 11.36
CA TYR A 55 1.20 4.12 11.62
C TYR A 55 -0.07 3.47 11.05
N PHE A 56 0.00 3.01 9.80
CA PHE A 56 -1.14 2.35 9.16
C PHE A 56 -1.44 0.99 9.77
N THR A 57 -0.41 0.22 10.13
CA THR A 57 -0.57 -1.01 10.93
C THR A 57 -1.35 -0.74 12.21
N CYS A 58 -0.88 0.19 13.04
CA CYS A 58 -1.53 0.54 14.29
C CYS A 58 -2.99 0.97 14.06
N ILE A 59 -3.23 1.97 13.19
CA ILE A 59 -4.58 2.55 13.07
C ILE A 59 -5.61 1.54 12.55
N PHE A 60 -5.22 0.61 11.67
CA PHE A 60 -6.12 -0.44 11.19
C PHE A 60 -6.39 -1.51 12.26
N GLU A 61 -5.42 -1.83 13.11
CA GLU A 61 -5.61 -2.72 14.25
C GLU A 61 -6.51 -2.10 15.32
N TYR A 62 -6.35 -0.80 15.60
CA TYR A 62 -7.19 -0.07 16.56
C TYR A 62 -8.60 0.25 16.03
N THR A 63 -8.84 0.08 14.73
CA THR A 63 -10.14 0.37 14.09
C THR A 63 -10.74 -0.89 13.45
N PRO A 64 -11.11 -1.92 14.25
CA PRO A 64 -11.67 -3.16 13.74
C PRO A 64 -13.11 -2.92 13.24
N CYS A 65 -13.24 -2.57 11.97
CA CYS A 65 -14.52 -2.50 11.28
C CYS A 65 -14.40 -2.84 9.79
N VAL A 66 -15.55 -3.02 9.15
CA VAL A 66 -15.64 -3.21 7.70
C VAL A 66 -15.36 -1.87 7.03
N ASN A 67 -14.31 -1.82 6.21
CA ASN A 67 -13.90 -0.66 5.42
C ASN A 67 -13.79 0.66 6.23
N PRO A 68 -12.84 0.75 7.18
CA PRO A 68 -12.62 1.98 7.94
C PRO A 68 -12.26 3.15 7.02
N VAL A 69 -12.80 4.32 7.34
CA VAL A 69 -12.40 5.59 6.72
C VAL A 69 -11.43 6.29 7.68
N VAL A 70 -10.18 6.42 7.27
CA VAL A 70 -9.13 7.09 8.02
C VAL A 70 -8.92 8.49 7.46
N VAL A 71 -9.16 9.51 8.29
CA VAL A 71 -8.97 10.90 7.89
C VAL A 71 -7.50 11.29 8.10
N ILE A 72 -6.82 11.66 7.02
CA ILE A 72 -5.45 12.14 7.06
C ILE A 72 -5.47 13.66 6.98
N ASN A 73 -4.92 14.29 8.02
CA ASN A 73 -4.85 15.74 8.17
C ASN A 73 -3.40 16.22 8.06
N ASN A 74 -3.22 17.52 7.84
CA ASN A 74 -1.92 18.21 7.80
C ASN A 74 -0.98 17.77 6.66
N ILE A 75 -1.52 17.13 5.61
CA ILE A 75 -0.82 16.91 4.34
C ILE A 75 -1.73 17.34 3.20
N ALA A 76 -1.15 17.85 2.12
CA ALA A 76 -1.93 18.12 0.93
C ALA A 76 -2.28 16.80 0.22
N SER A 77 -3.42 16.75 -0.45
CA SER A 77 -3.88 15.58 -1.20
C SER A 77 -2.87 15.12 -2.27
N LYS A 78 -2.17 16.06 -2.91
CA LYS A 78 -1.08 15.75 -3.86
C LYS A 78 0.09 15.01 -3.21
N ASP A 79 0.37 15.30 -1.94
CA ASP A 79 1.49 14.70 -1.21
C ASP A 79 1.06 13.31 -0.71
N LEU A 80 -0.22 13.15 -0.33
CA LEU A 80 -0.78 11.82 -0.05
C LEU A 80 -0.78 10.93 -1.31
N GLU A 81 -1.18 11.46 -2.46
CA GLU A 81 -1.14 10.74 -3.74
C GLU A 81 0.28 10.27 -4.05
N ALA A 82 1.27 11.14 -3.84
CA ALA A 82 2.69 10.82 -3.98
C ALA A 82 3.15 9.70 -3.01
N ILE A 83 2.75 9.78 -1.73
CA ILE A 83 3.04 8.73 -0.75
C ILE A 83 2.42 7.40 -1.16
N LEU A 84 1.16 7.41 -1.62
CA LEU A 84 0.48 6.21 -2.07
C LEU A 84 1.16 5.62 -3.31
N ASP A 85 1.60 6.44 -4.26
CA ASP A 85 2.34 5.96 -5.43
C ASP A 85 3.66 5.31 -5.00
N PHE A 86 4.39 5.92 -4.07
CA PHE A 86 5.61 5.32 -3.51
C PHE A 86 5.33 3.98 -2.81
N MET A 87 4.26 3.87 -2.01
CA MET A 87 3.90 2.64 -1.31
C MET A 87 3.54 1.48 -2.26
N TYR A 88 2.87 1.77 -3.39
CA TYR A 88 2.43 0.71 -4.32
C TYR A 88 3.44 0.41 -5.43
N CYS A 89 4.23 1.39 -5.86
CA CYS A 89 5.17 1.27 -6.97
C CYS A 89 6.60 0.99 -6.48
N GLY A 90 6.91 1.29 -5.22
CA GLY A 90 8.27 1.23 -4.66
C GLY A 90 9.16 2.42 -5.07
N GLU A 91 8.66 3.32 -5.93
CA GLU A 91 9.36 4.50 -6.41
C GLU A 91 8.39 5.64 -6.69
N ILE A 92 8.90 6.87 -6.65
CA ILE A 92 8.18 8.07 -7.09
C ILE A 92 9.15 9.07 -7.70
N SER A 93 8.67 9.82 -8.70
CA SER A 93 9.38 10.98 -9.26
C SER A 93 8.80 12.27 -8.71
N ILE A 94 9.56 12.99 -7.89
CA ILE A 94 9.21 14.31 -7.35
C ILE A 94 10.09 15.36 -8.04
N ARG A 95 9.53 16.53 -8.36
CA ARG A 95 10.33 17.64 -8.91
C ARG A 95 11.15 18.27 -7.78
N GLU A 96 12.41 18.61 -8.04
CA GLU A 96 13.31 19.23 -7.06
C GLU A 96 12.71 20.50 -6.41
N SER A 97 11.89 21.26 -7.15
CA SER A 97 11.17 22.44 -6.64
C SER A 97 10.11 22.15 -5.56
N GLN A 98 9.87 20.88 -5.23
CA GLN A 98 8.89 20.42 -4.23
C GLN A 98 9.55 19.81 -2.99
N ILE A 99 10.89 19.83 -2.91
CA ILE A 99 11.70 19.52 -1.71
C ILE A 99 11.94 20.83 -0.96
#